data_AF-A0A3B9RUL8-F1
#
_entry.id   AF-A0A3B9RUL8-F1
#
_cell.length_a   1.000
_cell.length_b   1.000
_cell.length_c   1.000
_cell.angle_alpha   90.00
_cell.angle_beta   90.00
_cell.angle_gamma   90.00
#
_symmetry.space_group_name_H-M   'P 1'
#
loop_
_entity.id
_entity.type
_entity.pdbx_description
1 polymer ?
#
loop_
_entity_poly.entity_id
_entity_poly.type
_entity_poly.pdbx_seq_one_letter_code
_entity_poly.pdbx_strand_id
1 'polypeptide(L)' 'MTLDLILASLEQKPILANLLELYTYDFAEFAHFDIGDNGLYGYERLPLYWTEPNHFHYLIYVNKIAFPHTLAQH' A
#
# COMPACT_ATOMS: atom_id res chain seq x y z
N MET A 1 22.56 -2.61 1.29
CA MET A 1 21.14 -2.40 1.00
C MET A 1 20.64 -3.60 0.22
N THR A 2 19.68 -4.35 0.75
CA THR A 2 19.06 -5.50 0.06
C THR A 2 17.65 -5.14 -0.36
N LEU A 3 17.30 -5.44 -1.62
CA LEU A 3 15.99 -5.19 -2.20
C LEU A 3 15.37 -6.53 -2.58
N ASP A 4 14.22 -6.85 -1.99
CA ASP A 4 13.45 -8.04 -2.34
C ASP A 4 12.12 -7.60 -2.95
N LEU A 5 11.80 -8.14 -4.13
CA LEU A 5 10.54 -7.91 -4.82
C LEU A 5 9.76 -9.21 -4.86
N ILE A 6 8.60 -9.23 -4.21
CA ILE A 6 7.74 -10.41 -4.15
C ILE A 6 6.37 -10.08 -4.74
N LEU A 7 5.77 -11.05 -5.43
CA LEU A 7 4.36 -10.98 -5.79
C LEU A 7 3.55 -11.10 -4.49
N ALA A 8 2.65 -10.16 -4.22
CA ALA A 8 1.91 -10.14 -2.97
C ALA A 8 0.88 -11.28 -2.94
N SER A 9 0.93 -12.16 -1.94
CA SER A 9 -0.12 -13.16 -1.79
C SER A 9 -1.41 -12.54 -1.24
N LEU A 10 -2.53 -13.28 -1.32
CA LEU A 10 -3.80 -12.83 -0.74
C LEU A 10 -3.68 -12.59 0.77
N GLU A 11 -2.83 -13.36 1.46
CA GLU A 11 -2.54 -13.19 2.89
C GLU A 11 -1.85 -11.86 3.20
N GLN A 12 -1.12 -11.30 2.23
CA GLN A 12 -0.42 -10.03 2.36
C GLN A 12 -1.28 -8.82 1.96
N LYS A 13 -2.54 -9.03 1.55
CA LYS A 13 -3.50 -7.96 1.25
C LYS A 13 -3.59 -6.90 2.37
N PRO A 14 -3.61 -7.25 3.67
CA PRO A 14 -3.62 -6.24 4.74
C PRO A 14 -2.37 -5.35 4.75
N ILE A 15 -1.20 -5.90 4.38
CA ILE A 15 0.05 -5.12 4.28
C ILE A 15 -0.11 -4.08 3.17
N LEU A 16 -0.61 -4.48 2.00
CA LEU A 16 -0.84 -3.56 0.88
C LEU A 16 -1.89 -2.50 1.21
N ALA A 17 -2.97 -2.87 1.91
CA ALA A 17 -3.99 -1.93 2.39
C ALA A 17 -3.35 -0.83 3.26
N ASN A 18 -2.57 -1.22 4.27
CA ASN A 18 -1.92 -0.26 5.17
C ASN A 18 -0.92 0.65 4.44
N LEU A 19 -0.15 0.12 3.48
CA LEU A 19 0.76 0.93 2.68
C LEU A 19 0.00 1.96 1.83
N LEU A 20 -1.16 1.59 1.28
CA LEU A 20 -2.01 2.51 0.53
C LEU A 20 -2.59 3.62 1.42
N GLU A 21 -2.97 3.31 2.67
CA GLU A 21 -3.38 4.34 3.64
C GLU A 21 -2.27 5.36 3.88
N LEU A 22 -1.04 4.88 4.13
CA LEU A 22 0.13 5.75 4.37
C LEU A 22 0.44 6.61 3.15
N TYR A 23 0.43 6.02 1.94
CA TYR A 23 0.61 6.78 0.72
C TYR A 23 -0.49 7.82 0.52
N THR A 24 -1.76 7.45 0.73
CA THR A 24 -2.87 8.38 0.61
C THR A 24 -2.75 9.53 1.60
N TYR A 25 -2.34 9.25 2.84
CA TYR A 25 -2.06 10.26 3.85
C TYR A 25 -0.97 11.24 3.42
N ASP A 26 0.16 10.74 2.90
CA ASP A 26 1.24 11.60 2.40
C ASP A 26 0.78 12.48 1.22
N PHE A 27 -0.13 11.96 0.39
CA PHE A 27 -0.70 12.73 -0.73
C PHE A 27 -1.85 13.64 -0.32
N ALA A 28 -2.44 13.48 0.87
CA ALA A 28 -3.60 14.24 1.32
C ALA A 28 -3.29 15.73 1.51
N GLU A 29 -2.02 16.10 1.63
CA GLU A 29 -1.57 17.50 1.58
C GLU A 29 -1.83 18.13 0.19
N PHE A 30 -1.73 17.33 -0.87
CA PHE A 30 -1.79 17.79 -2.27
C PHE A 30 -3.15 17.58 -2.92
N ALA A 31 -3.97 16.67 -2.40
CA ALA A 31 -5.30 16.34 -2.91
C ALA A 31 -6.26 15.99 -1.76
N HIS A 32 -7.54 16.26 -1.95
CA HIS A 32 -8.55 15.83 -0.99
C HIS A 32 -8.94 14.37 -1.25
N PHE A 33 -8.84 13.57 -0.19
CA PHE A 33 -9.31 12.20 -0.14
C PHE A 33 -10.34 12.09 0.98
N ASP A 34 -11.44 11.41 0.70
CA ASP A 34 -12.49 11.17 1.69
C ASP A 34 -12.04 10.12 2.70
N ILE A 35 -12.44 10.31 3.95
CA ILE A 35 -12.24 9.33 5.02
C ILE A 35 -13.58 8.67 5.29
N GLY A 36 -13.62 7.34 5.24
CA GLY A 36 -14.81 6.56 5.54
C GLY A 36 -15.15 6.57 7.03
N ASP A 37 -16.33 6.08 7.38
CA ASP A 37 -16.83 6.03 8.77
C ASP A 37 -15.94 5.23 9.74
N ASN A 38 -15.05 4.39 9.19
CA ASN A 38 -14.07 3.62 9.95
C ASN A 38 -12.75 4.38 10.23
N GLY A 39 -12.65 5.64 9.81
CA GLY A 39 -11.47 6.48 10.01
C GLY A 39 -10.30 6.18 9.05
N LEU A 40 -10.54 5.47 7.95
CA LEU A 40 -9.55 5.14 6.94
C LEU A 40 -9.91 5.78 5.59
N TYR A 41 -8.93 6.07 4.75
CA TYR A 41 -9.19 6.48 3.37
C TYR A 41 -9.80 5.34 2.56
N GLY A 42 -9.29 4.13 2.78
CA GLY A 42 -9.72 2.93 2.10
C GLY A 42 -9.31 2.89 0.63
N TYR A 43 -9.39 1.70 0.05
CA TYR A 43 -9.28 1.52 -1.39
C TYR A 43 -10.20 0.40 -1.84
N GLU A 44 -11.40 0.77 -2.31
CA GLU A 44 -12.46 -0.17 -2.67
C GLU A 44 -12.03 -1.19 -3.73
N ARG A 45 -11.12 -0.79 -4.62
CA ARG A 45 -10.62 -1.61 -5.71
C ARG A 45 -9.50 -2.57 -5.29
N LEU A 46 -9.00 -2.48 -4.06
CA LEU A 46 -7.93 -3.36 -3.56
C LEU A 46 -8.22 -4.87 -3.77
N PRO A 47 -9.42 -5.40 -3.49
CA PRO A 47 -9.71 -6.82 -3.70
C PRO A 47 -9.58 -7.26 -5.17
N LEU A 48 -9.81 -6.36 -6.13
CA LEU A 48 -9.75 -6.67 -7.57
C LEU A 48 -8.34 -7.07 -8.03
N TYR A 49 -7.32 -6.75 -7.25
CA TYR A 49 -5.94 -7.10 -7.55
C TYR A 49 -5.71 -8.62 -7.48
N TRP A 50 -6.52 -9.37 -6.73
CA TRP A 50 -6.41 -10.83 -6.60
C TRP A 50 -7.48 -11.61 -7.36
N THR A 51 -8.50 -10.94 -7.91
CA THR A 51 -9.60 -11.61 -8.63
C THR A 51 -9.49 -11.49 -10.15
N GLU A 52 -8.77 -10.49 -10.67
CA GLU A 52 -8.64 -10.25 -12.11
C GLU A 52 -7.32 -10.82 -12.66
N PRO A 53 -7.35 -11.63 -13.73
CA PRO A 53 -6.20 -12.41 -14.20
C PRO A 53 -5.04 -11.61 -14.85
N ASN A 54 -5.00 -10.27 -14.73
CA ASN A 54 -3.94 -9.42 -15.29
C ASN A 54 -3.43 -8.35 -14.30
N HIS A 55 -3.75 -8.48 -13.01
CA HIS A 55 -3.24 -7.58 -11.98
C HIS A 55 -2.04 -8.19 -11.27
N PHE A 56 -0.87 -7.58 -11.47
CA PHE A 56 0.37 -7.97 -10.79
C PHE A 56 0.66 -6.96 -9.67
N HIS A 57 0.49 -7.39 -8.43
CA HIS A 57 0.76 -6.61 -7.24
C HIS A 57 2.09 -7.07 -6.62
N TYR A 58 3.02 -6.14 -6.47
CA TYR A 58 4.33 -6.44 -5.89
C TYR A 58 4.51 -5.71 -4.58
N LEU A 59 5.14 -6.39 -3.61
CA LEU A 59 5.66 -5.77 -2.41
C LEU A 59 7.18 -5.66 -2.55
N ILE A 60 7.69 -4.47 -2.22
CA ILE A 60 9.11 -4.17 -2.21
C ILE A 60 9.55 -4.09 -0.75
N TYR A 61 10.51 -4.92 -0.39
CA TYR A 61 11.14 -4.91 0.91
C TYR A 61 12.55 -4.35 0.80
N VAL A 62 12.88 -3.41 1.67
CA VAL A 62 14.25 -2.89 1.83
C VAL A 62 14.75 -3.37 3.18
N ASN A 63 15.85 -4.13 3.18
CA ASN A 63 16.40 -4.73 4.41
C ASN A 63 15.34 -5.52 5.23
N LYS A 64 14.44 -6.26 4.54
CA LYS A 64 13.32 -7.03 5.12
C LYS A 64 12.17 -6.21 5.73
N ILE A 65 12.18 -4.89 5.58
CA ILE A 65 11.08 -4.01 6.02
C ILE A 65 10.27 -3.63 4.78
N ALA A 66 8.95 -3.80 4.85
CA ALA A 66 8.05 -3.28 3.82
C ALA A 66 8.07 -1.76 3.90
N PHE A 67 8.50 -1.09 2.83
CA PHE A 67 8.75 0.35 2.84
C PHE A 67 7.53 1.12 2.31
N PRO A 68 6.84 1.92 3.13
CA PRO A 68 6.23 3.16 2.68
C PRO A 68 7.36 4.17 2.42
N HIS A 69 7.35 4.87 1.29
CA HIS A 69 8.46 5.72 0.81
C HIS A 69 8.84 6.92 1.74
N THR A 70 8.22 7.08 2.91
CA THR A 70 8.29 8.31 3.70
C THR A 70 8.76 8.08 5.14
N LEU A 71 10.02 7.64 5.31
CA LEU A 71 10.78 7.94 6.54
C LEU A 71 12.26 8.12 6.21
N ALA A 72 12.61 9.33 5.79
CA ALA A 72 13.92 9.94 6.06
C ALA A 72 13.92 11.36 5.50
N GLN A 73 13.47 12.35 6.27
CA GLN A 73 14.12 13.65 6.47
C GLN A 73 13.45 14.36 7.66
N HIS A 74 13.83 14.02 8.89
CA HIS A 74 13.95 14.94 10.02
C HIS A 74 14.83 14.31 11.10
#